data_AF-A0A351QXH5-F1
#
_entry.id   AF-A0A351QXH5-F1
#
_cell.length_a   1.000
_cell.length_b   1.000
_cell.length_c   1.000
_cell.angle_alpha   90.00
_cell.angle_beta   90.00
_cell.angle_gamma   90.00
#
_symmetry.space_group_name_H-M   'P 1'
#
loop_
_entity.id
_entity.type
_entity.pdbx_description
1 polymer ?
#
loop_
_entity_poly.entity_id
_entity_poly.type
_entity_poly.pdbx_seq_one_letter_code
_entity_poly.pdbx_strand_id
1 'polypeptide(L)' 'MHEISIISYVIDMVEEQCIKNNITKVAKVILQIGEFSCIDNSSIDFIFKEMSSGSCCEGAKLII' A
#
# COMPACT_ATOMS: atom_id res chain seq x y z
N MET A 1 -12.66 8.31 -4.92
CA MET A 1 -12.00 7.82 -6.16
C MET A 1 -10.51 8.10 -6.17
N HIS A 2 -10.02 9.22 -5.62
CA HIS A 2 -8.60 9.59 -5.68
C HIS A 2 -7.70 8.72 -4.76
N GLU A 3 -8.12 8.39 -3.54
CA GLU A 3 -7.30 7.58 -2.61
C GLU A 3 -7.15 6.12 -3.04
N ILE A 4 -8.20 5.53 -3.62
CA ILE A 4 -8.20 4.15 -4.12
C ILE A 4 -7.16 3.98 -5.23
N SER A 5 -7.10 4.92 -6.18
CA SER A 5 -6.12 4.87 -7.27
C SER A 5 -4.68 4.98 -6.76
N ILE A 6 -4.42 5.80 -5.74
CA ILE A 6 -3.10 5.93 -5.14
C ILE A 6 -2.68 4.59 -4.52
N ILE A 7 -3.54 3.98 -3.70
CA ILE A 7 -3.21 2.74 -3.01
C ILE A 7 -3.10 1.56 -3.96
N SER A 8 -3.96 1.49 -4.97
CA SER A 8 -3.84 0.47 -6.02
C SER A 8 -2.50 0.57 -6.74
N TYR A 9 -2.04 1.78 -7.07
CA TYR A 9 -0.75 1.97 -7.72
C TYR A 9 0.43 1.63 -6.81
N VAL A 10 0.33 1.96 -5.51
CA VAL A 10 1.35 1.57 -4.52
C VAL A 10 1.46 0.05 -4.42
N ILE A 11 0.34 -0.66 -4.31
CA ILE A 11 0.32 -2.13 -4.19
C ILE A 11 0.91 -2.77 -5.45
N ASP A 12 0.48 -2.34 -6.63
CA ASP A 12 0.99 -2.83 -7.91
C ASP A 12 2.52 -2.67 -8.02
N MET A 13 3.03 -1.49 -7.65
CA MET A 13 4.45 -1.22 -7.62
C MET A 13 5.20 -2.12 -6.62
N VAL A 14 4.63 -2.35 -5.44
CA VAL A 14 5.24 -3.24 -4.42
C VAL A 14 5.21 -4.69 -4.89
N GLU A 15 4.14 -5.16 -5.51
CA GLU A 15 4.03 -6.50 -6.10
C GLU A 15 5.05 -6.71 -7.21
N GLU A 16 5.20 -5.75 -8.13
CA GLU A 16 6.24 -5.80 -9.16
C GLU A 16 7.64 -5.94 -8.57
N GLN A 17 7.95 -5.19 -7.51
CA GLN A 17 9.25 -5.30 -6.84
C GLN A 17 9.40 -6.63 -6.12
N CYS A 18 8.34 -7.16 -5.52
CA CYS A 18 8.39 -8.46 -4.86
C CYS A 18 8.66 -9.58 -5.87
N ILE A 19 8.01 -9.55 -7.03
CA ILE A 19 8.26 -10.50 -8.12
C ILE A 19 9.72 -10.41 -8.60
N LYS A 20 10.22 -9.19 -8.84
CA LYS A 20 11.62 -8.96 -9.30
C LYS A 20 12.66 -9.46 -8.31
N ASN A 21 12.38 -9.33 -7.00
CA ASN A 21 13.32 -9.71 -5.93
C ASN A 21 13.02 -11.10 -5.33
N ASN A 22 12.07 -11.86 -5.88
CA ASN A 22 11.62 -13.16 -5.33
C ASN A 22 11.19 -13.07 -3.85
N ILE A 23 10.55 -11.96 -3.47
CA ILE A 23 10.02 -11.72 -2.13
C ILE A 23 8.60 -12.29 -2.06
N THR A 24 8.35 -13.15 -1.08
CA THR A 24 7.03 -13.78 -0.89
C THR A 24 6.13 -13.00 0.06
N LYS A 25 6.70 -12.13 0.91
CA LYS A 25 5.93 -11.35 1.89
C LYS A 25 6.59 -10.04 2.26
N VAL A 26 5.77 -8.98 2.35
CA VAL A 26 6.17 -7.66 2.82
C VAL A 26 5.72 -7.47 4.26
N ALA A 27 6.63 -7.03 5.14
CA ALA A 27 6.32 -6.79 6.55
C ALA A 27 5.79 -5.38 6.81
N LYS A 28 6.28 -4.39 6.06
CA LYS A 28 5.97 -2.98 6.25
C LYS A 28 6.09 -2.22 4.92
N VAL A 29 5.16 -1.30 4.69
CA VAL A 29 5.21 -0.31 3.62
C VAL A 29 5.22 1.07 4.27
N ILE A 30 6.16 1.93 3.89
CA ILE A 30 6.27 3.30 4.39
C ILE A 30 5.94 4.23 3.23
N LEU A 31 4.87 5.01 3.37
CA LEU A 31 4.41 5.99 2.39
C LEU A 31 4.61 7.38 2.97
N GLN A 32 5.23 8.27 2.21
CA GLN A 32 5.33 9.67 2.61
C GLN A 32 4.27 10.48 1.85
N ILE A 33 3.30 11.02 2.58
CA ILE A 33 2.22 11.82 2.01
C ILE A 33 2.51 13.30 2.30
N GLY A 34 2.40 14.15 1.27
CA GLY A 34 2.60 15.58 1.43
C GLY A 34 1.46 16.24 2.20
N GLU A 35 1.78 17.28 2.98
CA GLU A 35 0.81 18.00 3.83
C GLU A 35 -0.39 18.60 3.05
N PHE A 36 -0.22 18.85 1.75
CA PHE A 36 -1.26 19.38 0.87
C PHE A 36 -2.15 18.31 0.21
N SER A 37 -1.93 17.03 0.49
CA SER A 37 -2.69 15.96 -0.16
C SER A 37 -4.12 15.82 0.40
N CYS A 38 -4.44 16.41 1.56
CA CYS A 38 -5.76 16.32 2.21
C CYS A 38 -6.32 14.89 2.30
N ILE A 39 -5.43 13.91 2.49
CA ILE A 39 -5.77 12.49 2.54
C ILE A 39 -6.06 12.10 3.99
N ASP A 40 -7.17 11.40 4.20
CA ASP A 40 -7.46 10.81 5.51
C ASP A 40 -6.67 9.51 5.70
N ASN A 41 -5.78 9.49 6.69
CA ASN A 41 -4.93 8.34 6.99
C ASN A 41 -5.73 7.08 7.33
N SER A 42 -6.91 7.22 7.93
CA SER A 42 -7.77 6.08 8.30
C SER A 42 -8.38 5.44 7.05
N SER A 43 -8.78 6.26 6.08
CA SER A 43 -9.29 5.79 4.78
C SER A 43 -8.21 5.02 4.02
N ILE A 44 -6.97 5.52 4.00
CA ILE A 44 -5.87 4.84 3.32
C ILE A 44 -5.49 3.53 4.00
N ASP A 45 -5.41 3.48 5.34
CA ASP A 45 -5.14 2.23 6.07
C ASP A 45 -6.20 1.16 5.76
N PHE A 46 -7.47 1.57 5.74
CA PHE A 46 -8.58 0.69 5.39
C PHE A 46 -8.47 0.14 3.97
N ILE A 47 -8.29 1.02 2.98
CA ILE A 47 -8.18 0.63 1.56
C ILE A 47 -6.95 -0.27 1.35
N PHE A 48 -5.81 0.06 1.98
CA PHE A 48 -4.61 -0.76 1.90
C PHE A 48 -4.84 -2.15 2.49
N LYS A 49 -5.50 -2.25 3.63
CA LYS A 49 -5.81 -3.54 4.26
C LYS A 49 -6.75 -4.39 3.41
N GLU A 50 -7.74 -3.77 2.77
CA GLU A 50 -8.68 -4.47 1.89
C GLU A 50 -8.00 -4.93 0.60
N MET A 51 -7.21 -4.07 -0.05
CA MET A 51 -6.51 -4.38 -1.30
C MET A 51 -5.28 -5.26 -1.14
N SER A 52 -4.63 -5.25 0.03
CA SER A 52 -3.46 -6.10 0.31
C SER A 52 -3.84 -7.54 0.60
N SER A 53 -5.12 -7.85 0.81
CA SER A 53 -5.56 -9.23 1.03
C SER A 53 -5.40 -10.04 -0.26
N GLY A 54 -4.72 -11.17 -0.18
CA GLY A 54 -4.38 -12.01 -1.32
C GLY A 54 -3.13 -11.61 -2.11
N SER A 55 -2.43 -10.52 -1.74
CA SER A 55 -1.16 -10.10 -2.37
C SER A 55 0.06 -10.33 -1.46
N CYS A 56 1.26 -10.02 -1.95
CA CYS A 56 2.49 -10.10 -1.14
C CYS A 56 2.49 -9.14 0.06
N CYS A 57 1.56 -8.18 0.08
CA CYS A 57 1.37 -7.21 1.14
C CYS A 57 0.41 -7.68 2.24
N GLU A 58 -0.12 -8.91 2.16
CA GLU A 58 -1.09 -9.39 3.13
C GLU A 58 -0.51 -9.40 4.57
N GLY A 59 -1.12 -8.60 5.44
CA GLY A 59 -0.68 -8.41 6.82
C GLY A 59 0.52 -7.45 6.99
N ALA A 60 0.91 -6.73 5.94
CA ALA A 60 1.89 -5.65 6.04
C ALA A 60 1.34 -4.47 6.86
N LYS A 61 2.20 -3.81 7.63
CA LYS A 61 1.85 -2.54 8.27
C LYS A 61 2.10 -1.39 7.33
N LEU A 62 1.07 -0.57 7.10
CA LEU A 62 1.24 0.72 6.44
C LEU A 62 1.68 1.78 7.47
N ILE A 63 2.73 2.52 7.15
CA ILE A 63 3.18 3.68 7.94
C ILE A 63 3.15 4.89 7.03
N ILE A 64 2.51 5.95 7.51
CA ILE A 64 2.37 7.25 6.85
C ILE A 64 3.14 8.29 7.65
#